data_AF-A0A108UDQ0-F1
#
_entry.id   AF-A0A108UDQ0-F1
#
_cell.length_a   1.000
_cell.length_b   1.000
_cell.length_c   1.000
_cell.angle_alpha   90.00
_cell.angle_beta   90.00
_cell.angle_gamma   90.00
#
_symmetry.space_group_name_H-M   'P 1'
#
loop_
_entity.id
_entity.type
_entity.pdbx_description
1 polymer ?
#
loop_
_entity_poly.entity_id
_entity_poly.type
_entity_poly.pdbx_seq_one_letter_code
_entity_poly.pdbx_strand_id
1 'polypeptide(L)' 'MAGPGQQRRALRLRPDAPAWRWLEDDGLDVGVALPVNAYATLVLTERADIESDARA' A
#
# COMPACT_ATOMS: atom_id res chain seq x y z
N MET A 1 30.22 15.12 16.59
CA MET A 1 28.99 14.30 16.58
C MET A 1 28.21 14.66 15.33
N ALA A 2 28.26 13.84 14.29
CA ALA A 2 27.44 14.03 13.09
C ALA A 2 26.20 13.13 13.21
N GLY A 3 25.01 13.73 13.17
CA GLY A 3 23.74 13.00 13.22
C GLY A 3 23.52 12.14 11.98
N PRO A 4 22.58 11.17 12.02
CA PRO A 4 22.28 10.31 10.88
C PRO A 4 21.92 11.17 9.65
N GLY A 5 22.56 10.89 8.52
CA GLY A 5 22.35 11.63 7.27
C GLY A 5 20.88 11.62 6.87
N GLN A 6 20.32 12.81 6.64
CA GLN A 6 18.93 12.98 6.24
C GLN A 6 18.70 12.30 4.87
N GLN A 7 17.93 11.21 4.83
CA GLN A 7 17.49 10.61 3.58
C GLN A 7 16.27 11.37 3.05
N ARG A 8 16.21 11.58 1.72
CA ARG A 8 15.04 12.15 1.05
C ARG A 8 14.07 11.03 0.68
N ARG A 9 12.80 11.17 1.06
CA ARG A 9 11.71 10.26 0.65
C ARG A 9 10.66 11.00 -0.15
N ALA A 10 10.12 10.33 -1.17
CA ALA A 10 9.00 10.84 -1.94
C ALA A 10 7.76 10.96 -1.04
N LEU A 11 7.04 12.08 -1.16
CA LEU A 11 5.84 12.35 -0.36
C LEU A 11 4.57 11.74 -0.96
N ARG A 12 4.62 11.35 -2.23
CA ARG A 12 3.53 10.69 -2.94
C ARG A 12 4.03 9.39 -3.54
N LEU A 13 3.18 8.39 -3.48
CA LEU A 13 3.40 7.08 -4.07
C LEU A 13 2.44 6.91 -5.25
N ARG A 14 2.96 6.45 -6.38
CA ARG A 14 2.14 5.95 -7.48
C ARG A 14 2.41 4.45 -7.62
N PRO A 15 1.46 3.57 -7.30
CA PRO A 15 1.62 2.14 -7.54
C PRO A 15 1.68 1.88 -9.05
N ASP A 16 2.50 0.91 -9.45
CA ASP A 16 2.62 0.49 -10.83
C ASP A 16 1.66 -0.68 -11.11
N ALA A 17 1.18 -0.75 -12.36
CA ALA A 17 0.28 -1.79 -12.87
C ALA A 17 -0.91 -2.13 -11.93
N PRO A 18 -1.72 -1.15 -11.49
CA PRO A 18 -2.87 -1.43 -10.65
C PRO A 18 -3.87 -2.32 -11.39
N ALA A 19 -4.25 -3.42 -10.75
CA ALA A 19 -5.28 -4.35 -11.21
C ALA A 19 -6.28 -4.58 -10.09
N TRP A 20 -7.55 -4.71 -10.43
CA TRP A 20 -8.59 -5.08 -9.48
C TRP A 20 -9.59 -6.03 -10.10
N ARG A 21 -10.14 -6.91 -9.28
CA ARG A 21 -11.21 -7.83 -9.65
C ARG A 21 -12.15 -8.01 -8.47
N TRP A 22 -13.44 -7.84 -8.73
CA TRP A 22 -14.48 -8.20 -7.76
C TRP A 22 -14.58 -9.72 -7.65
N LEU A 23 -14.63 -10.20 -6.43
CA LEU A 23 -14.87 -11.59 -6.05
C LEU A 23 -16.36 -11.79 -5.77
N GLU A 24 -16.73 -13.04 -5.51
CA GLU A 24 -18.02 -13.34 -4.89
C GLU A 24 -18.04 -12.82 -3.44
N ASP A 25 -19.23 -12.69 -2.85
CA ASP A 25 -19.44 -12.19 -1.48
C ASP A 25 -18.86 -10.78 -1.19
N ASP A 26 -18.96 -9.87 -2.18
CA ASP A 26 -18.48 -8.47 -2.10
C ASP A 26 -16.97 -8.33 -1.82
N GLY A 27 -16.19 -9.39 -2.03
CA GLY A 27 -14.75 -9.35 -1.90
C GLY A 27 -14.08 -8.55 -3.03
N LEU A 28 -12.98 -7.86 -2.73
CA LEU A 28 -12.18 -7.14 -3.72
C LEU A 28 -10.74 -7.66 -3.70
N ASP A 29 -10.31 -8.21 -4.83
CA ASP A 29 -8.92 -8.60 -5.07
C ASP A 29 -8.18 -7.43 -5.73
N VAL A 30 -7.07 -7.00 -5.13
CA VAL A 30 -6.29 -5.83 -5.54
C VAL A 30 -4.84 -6.22 -5.76
N GLY A 31 -4.38 -6.13 -7.01
CA GLY A 31 -2.99 -6.33 -7.40
C GLY A 31 -2.30 -4.99 -7.63
N VAL A 32 -1.16 -4.77 -6.97
CA VAL A 32 -0.31 -3.58 -7.17
C VAL A 32 1.17 -3.96 -7.11
N ALA A 33 1.99 -3.34 -7.97
CA ALA A 33 3.43 -3.36 -7.83
C ALA A 33 3.89 -2.11 -7.07
N LEU A 34 4.77 -2.31 -6.07
CA LEU A 34 5.23 -1.25 -5.18
C LEU A 34 6.76 -1.13 -5.20
N PRO A 35 7.31 0.10 -5.09
CA PRO A 35 8.73 0.30 -4.88
C PRO A 35 9.21 -0.40 -3.60
N VAL A 36 10.49 -0.78 -3.60
CA VAL A 36 11.15 -1.24 -2.38
C VAL A 36 10.99 -0.19 -1.28
N ASN A 37 10.59 -0.63 -0.09
CA ASN A 37 10.28 0.21 1.08
C ASN A 37 8.93 0.96 1.06
N ALA A 38 8.00 0.58 0.18
CA ALA A 38 6.59 1.00 0.25
C ALA A 38 5.71 -0.13 0.84
N TYR A 39 4.61 0.25 1.49
CA TYR A 39 3.66 -0.67 2.10
C TYR A 39 2.36 -0.72 1.31
N ALA A 40 1.79 -1.91 1.12
CA ALA A 40 0.52 -2.08 0.40
C ALA A 40 -0.68 -1.43 1.11
N THR A 41 -0.63 -1.35 2.43
CA THR A 41 -1.65 -0.67 3.25
C THR A 41 -1.84 0.79 2.85
N LEU A 42 -0.77 1.50 2.45
CA LEU A 42 -0.87 2.89 1.97
C LEU A 42 -1.78 3.02 0.75
N VAL A 43 -1.80 2.04 -0.14
CA VAL A 43 -2.67 2.07 -1.33
C VAL A 43 -4.13 1.83 -0.93
N LEU A 44 -4.36 0.92 0.00
CA LEU A 44 -5.70 0.56 0.46
C LEU A 44 -6.34 1.72 1.27
N THR A 45 -5.55 2.46 2.06
CA THR A 45 -6.07 3.55 2.92
C THR A 45 -6.52 4.77 2.13
N GLU A 46 -6.15 4.89 0.86
CA GLU A 46 -6.57 6.00 0.00
C GLU A 46 -8.07 5.95 -0.35
N ARG A 47 -8.74 4.80 -0.16
CA ARG A 47 -10.13 4.60 -0.59
C ARG A 47 -11.06 4.01 0.46
N ALA A 48 -10.53 3.48 1.55
CA ALA A 48 -11.32 2.89 2.61
C ALA A 48 -10.61 2.98 3.96
N ASP A 49 -11.39 3.02 5.04
CA ASP A 49 -10.90 2.68 6.37
C ASP A 49 -10.68 1.16 6.42
N ILE A 50 -9.46 0.73 6.73
CA ILE A 50 -9.10 -0.69 6.71
C ILE A 50 -8.91 -1.17 8.14
N GLU A 51 -9.58 -2.25 8.49
CA GLU A 51 -9.28 -3.03 9.68
C GLU A 51 -8.58 -4.32 9.24
N SER A 52 -7.48 -4.65 9.91
CA SER A 52 -6.76 -5.90 9.66
C SER A 52 -7.26 -6.96 10.62
N ASP A 53 -8.03 -7.93 10.12
CA ASP A 53 -8.26 -9.17 10.87
C ASP A 53 -7.07 -10.10 10.64
N ALA A 54 -6.20 -10.21 11.64
CA ALA A 54 -5.01 -11.07 11.57
C ALA A 54 -5.30 -12.55 11.83
N ARG A 55 -6.58 -12.94 11.88
CA ARG A 55 -6.98 -14.32 12.18
C ARG A 55 -7.10 -15.13 10.89
N ALA A 56 -6.05 -15.89 10.60
CA ALA A 56 -6.06 -16.99 9.63
C ALA A 56 -6.65 -18.27 10.22
#